data_AF-A0A7W0IUR7-F1
#
_entry.id   AF-A0A7W0IUR7-F1
#
_cell.length_a   1.000
_cell.length_b   1.000
_cell.length_c   1.000
_cell.angle_alpha   90.00
_cell.angle_beta   90.00
_cell.angle_gamma   90.00
#
_symmetry.space_group_name_H-M   'P 1'
#
loop_
_entity.id
_entity.type
_entity.pdbx_description
1 polymer ?
#
loop_
_entity_poly.entity_id
_entity_poly.type
_entity_poly.pdbx_seq_one_letter_code
_entity_poly.pdbx_strand_id
1 'polypeptide(L)'
;MNFKSILKNHTELEESIENIIQYGQEIIADLPYKEKKTAKEKRMLLEALLIRACALWERFIEKELILSVCLDTNKLIKEIGLPERTKLNTKLIKAILFSDHYRDFHNVERSIGFFKKIIEDTYNPFTLLTKTQKQKLDFNYKMRNYLSHYSDFSQRKLYNDYNRLYDYKKFMKPGIFLLKNNGKHFDDLINNFNLMSARMRQKFK
;
A
#
# COMPACT_ATOMS: atom_id res chain seq x y z
N MET A 1 7.13 -23.72 -4.57
CA MET A 1 7.03 -22.53 -3.70
C MET A 1 6.00 -22.83 -2.63
N ASN A 2 6.19 -22.47 -1.35
CA ASN A 2 5.24 -22.83 -0.27
C ASN A 2 4.56 -21.56 0.28
N PHE A 3 3.28 -21.66 0.64
CA PHE A 3 2.51 -20.65 1.38
C PHE A 3 3.27 -20.04 2.56
N LYS A 4 4.21 -20.77 3.18
CA LYS A 4 5.12 -20.23 4.21
C LYS A 4 5.80 -18.92 3.80
N SER A 5 6.26 -18.79 2.54
CA SER A 5 6.91 -17.56 2.06
C SER A 5 5.93 -16.39 1.91
N ILE A 6 4.68 -16.67 1.56
CA ILE A 6 3.60 -15.69 1.45
C ILE A 6 3.22 -15.21 2.86
N LEU A 7 2.96 -16.13 3.78
CA LEU A 7 2.64 -15.80 5.16
C LEU A 7 3.74 -14.96 5.82
N LYS A 8 5.01 -15.29 5.56
CA LYS A 8 6.15 -14.48 6.00
C LYS A 8 6.11 -13.05 5.42
N ASN A 9 5.77 -12.88 4.14
CA ASN A 9 5.64 -11.56 3.51
C ASN A 9 4.58 -10.69 4.21
N HIS A 10 3.44 -11.28 4.56
CA HIS A 10 2.39 -10.60 5.32
C HIS A 10 2.84 -10.21 6.72
N THR A 11 3.44 -11.12 7.47
CA THR A 11 3.93 -10.84 8.84
C THR A 11 4.98 -9.73 8.84
N GLU A 12 5.95 -9.77 7.92
CA GLU A 12 6.99 -8.72 7.80
C GLU A 12 6.38 -7.33 7.53
N LEU A 13 5.33 -7.24 6.69
CA LEU A 13 4.61 -6.00 6.46
C LEU A 13 3.89 -5.56 7.74
N GLU A 14 3.10 -6.46 8.35
CA GLU A 14 2.25 -6.15 9.50
C GLU A 14 3.07 -5.60 10.67
N GLU A 15 4.19 -6.26 11.01
CA GLU A 15 5.14 -5.80 12.03
C GLU A 15 5.73 -4.42 11.67
N SER A 16 6.08 -4.20 10.41
CA SER A 16 6.65 -2.92 9.98
C SER A 16 5.65 -1.77 10.09
N ILE A 17 4.37 -2.03 9.81
CA ILE A 17 3.29 -1.05 9.92
C ILE A 17 2.96 -0.77 11.38
N GLU A 18 2.93 -1.78 12.25
CA GLU A 18 2.75 -1.62 13.69
C GLU A 18 3.83 -0.71 14.30
N ASN A 19 5.10 -0.94 13.93
CA ASN A 19 6.21 -0.08 14.35
C ASN A 19 6.04 1.39 13.89
N ILE A 20 5.50 1.61 12.69
CA ILE A 20 5.21 2.97 12.19
C ILE A 20 4.09 3.63 13.00
N ILE A 21 3.02 2.90 13.30
CA ILE A 21 1.91 3.41 14.11
C ILE A 21 2.41 3.78 15.51
N GLN A 22 3.11 2.86 16.17
CA GLN A 22 3.67 3.09 17.50
C GLN A 22 4.55 4.34 17.51
N TYR A 23 5.50 4.45 16.57
CA TYR A 23 6.38 5.61 16.51
C TYR A 23 5.64 6.92 16.20
N GLY A 24 4.61 6.88 15.34
CA GLY A 24 3.73 8.01 15.08
C GLY A 24 2.98 8.47 16.33
N GLN A 25 2.42 7.53 17.09
CA GLN A 25 1.74 7.80 18.36
C GLN A 25 2.68 8.44 19.39
N GLU A 26 3.94 7.98 19.47
CA GLU A 26 4.96 8.60 20.33
C GLU A 26 5.28 10.04 19.92
N ILE A 27 5.28 10.35 18.61
CA ILE A 27 5.45 11.72 18.10
C ILE A 27 4.25 12.61 18.48
N ILE A 28 3.05 12.04 18.45
CA ILE A 28 1.81 12.77 18.72
C ILE A 28 1.68 13.06 20.22
N ALA A 29 1.95 12.09 21.08
CA ALA A 29 1.61 12.06 22.51
C ALA A 29 2.37 13.02 23.42
N ASP A 30 3.41 13.73 22.93
CA ASP A 30 4.25 14.64 23.76
C ASP A 30 4.69 13.98 25.08
N LEU A 31 5.26 12.78 24.98
CA LEU A 31 5.66 11.98 26.13
C LEU A 31 6.61 12.78 27.05
N PRO A 32 6.42 12.73 28.39
CA PRO A 32 7.10 13.62 29.33
C PRO A 32 8.62 13.42 29.40
N TYR A 33 9.10 12.27 28.93
CA TYR A 33 10.52 11.90 28.90
C TYR A 33 11.19 12.16 27.54
N LYS A 34 10.49 12.79 26.58
CA LYS A 34 11.04 13.16 25.27
C LYS A 34 11.01 14.68 25.10
N GLU A 35 11.99 15.19 24.35
CA GLU A 35 12.00 16.59 23.93
C GLU A 35 10.72 16.89 23.14
N LYS A 36 10.02 17.96 23.55
CA LYS A 36 8.74 18.36 22.97
C LYS A 36 8.95 18.83 21.52
N LYS A 37 8.22 18.21 20.60
CA LYS A 37 8.27 18.56 19.17
C LYS A 37 7.27 19.66 18.86
N THR A 38 7.68 20.63 18.06
CA THR A 38 6.79 21.64 17.52
C THR A 38 5.72 21.00 16.64
N ALA A 39 4.57 21.66 16.49
CA ALA A 39 3.53 21.18 15.59
C ALA A 39 4.04 21.02 14.14
N LYS A 40 4.96 21.88 13.70
CA LYS A 40 5.58 21.79 12.36
C LYS A 40 6.40 20.50 12.21
N GLU A 41 7.24 20.18 13.19
CA GLU A 41 8.05 18.96 13.17
C GLU A 41 7.18 17.70 13.21
N LYS A 42 6.16 17.66 14.07
CA LYS A 42 5.21 16.53 14.11
C LYS A 42 4.59 16.27 12.74
N ARG A 43 4.11 17.33 12.08
CA ARG A 43 3.51 17.26 10.74
C ARG A 43 4.48 16.66 9.71
N MET A 44 5.72 17.14 9.68
CA MET A 44 6.75 16.63 8.76
C MET A 44 7.10 15.17 9.04
N LEU A 45 7.21 14.78 10.30
CA LEU A 45 7.50 13.39 10.69
C LEU A 45 6.35 12.46 10.30
N LEU A 46 5.09 12.85 10.53
CA LEU A 46 3.93 12.04 10.14
C LEU A 46 3.82 11.89 8.60
N GLU A 47 4.11 12.95 7.84
CA GLU A 47 4.18 12.88 6.38
C GLU A 47 5.27 11.90 5.91
N ALA A 48 6.45 11.93 6.53
CA ALA A 48 7.54 11.01 6.23
C ALA A 48 7.18 9.55 6.56
N LEU A 49 6.50 9.32 7.69
CA LEU A 49 6.03 7.99 8.08
C LEU A 49 4.97 7.44 7.13
N LEU A 50 4.05 8.29 6.66
CA LEU A 50 3.08 7.90 5.63
C LEU A 50 3.75 7.49 4.33
N ILE A 51 4.73 8.27 3.84
CA ILE A 51 5.50 7.91 2.64
C ILE A 51 6.22 6.57 2.84
N ARG A 52 6.85 6.38 4.00
CA ARG A 52 7.51 5.11 4.34
C ARG A 52 6.55 3.93 4.34
N ALA A 53 5.36 4.08 4.91
CA ALA A 53 4.34 3.05 4.91
C ALA A 53 3.87 2.70 3.49
N CYS A 54 3.68 3.70 2.61
CA CYS A 54 3.36 3.47 1.21
C CYS A 54 4.45 2.68 0.48
N ALA A 55 5.73 3.03 0.68
CA ALA A 55 6.85 2.32 0.07
C ALA A 55 6.96 0.86 0.57
N LEU A 56 6.71 0.61 1.86
CA LEU A 56 6.67 -0.73 2.43
C LEU A 56 5.52 -1.55 1.84
N TRP A 57 4.35 -0.94 1.68
CA TRP A 57 3.20 -1.56 1.04
C TRP A 57 3.51 -1.91 -0.43
N GLU A 58 4.07 -1.00 -1.21
CA GLU A 58 4.45 -1.25 -2.60
C GLU A 58 5.43 -2.42 -2.71
N ARG A 59 6.48 -2.43 -1.89
CA ARG A 59 7.43 -3.55 -1.80
C ARG A 59 6.74 -4.87 -1.43
N PHE A 60 5.80 -4.83 -0.48
CA PHE A 60 5.01 -5.99 -0.09
C PHE A 60 4.22 -6.52 -1.28
N ILE A 61 3.54 -5.65 -2.05
CA ILE A 61 2.75 -6.05 -3.21
C ILE A 61 3.61 -6.62 -4.33
N GLU A 62 4.78 -6.04 -4.62
CA GLU A 62 5.70 -6.61 -5.61
C GLU A 62 6.09 -8.03 -5.27
N LYS A 63 6.45 -8.27 -4.01
CA LYS A 63 6.79 -9.61 -3.51
C LYS A 63 5.58 -10.52 -3.57
N GLU A 64 4.42 -10.04 -3.10
CA GLU A 64 3.17 -10.80 -3.09
C GLU A 64 2.75 -11.26 -4.49
N LEU A 65 2.92 -10.38 -5.48
CA LEU A 65 2.65 -10.66 -6.88
C LEU A 65 3.52 -11.81 -7.39
N ILE A 66 4.84 -11.71 -7.19
CA ILE A 66 5.77 -12.75 -7.61
C ILE A 66 5.43 -14.08 -6.92
N LEU A 67 5.21 -14.05 -5.61
CA LEU A 67 4.89 -15.25 -4.83
C LEU A 67 3.59 -15.90 -5.31
N SER A 68 2.56 -15.10 -5.62
CA SER A 68 1.27 -15.59 -6.10
C SER A 68 1.35 -16.21 -7.49
N VAL A 69 2.12 -15.60 -8.40
CA VAL A 69 2.39 -16.18 -9.74
C VAL A 69 3.24 -17.46 -9.63
N CYS A 70 4.15 -17.56 -8.67
CA CYS A 70 4.93 -18.79 -8.46
C CYS A 70 4.08 -19.99 -7.99
N LEU A 71 2.84 -19.77 -7.53
CA LEU A 71 1.92 -20.86 -7.17
C LEU A 71 1.34 -21.52 -8.43
N ASP A 72 1.07 -20.71 -9.46
CA ASP A 72 0.66 -21.18 -10.79
C ASP A 72 1.08 -20.18 -11.86
N THR A 73 1.98 -20.60 -12.74
CA THR A 73 2.57 -19.77 -13.79
C THR A 73 1.77 -19.78 -15.09
N ASN A 74 0.74 -20.61 -15.22
CA ASN A 74 0.02 -20.84 -16.48
C ASN A 74 -0.59 -19.55 -17.04
N LYS A 75 -1.26 -18.77 -16.18
CA LYS A 75 -1.84 -17.48 -16.59
C LYS A 75 -0.80 -16.50 -17.12
N LEU A 76 0.34 -16.38 -16.43
CA LEU A 76 1.43 -15.51 -16.87
C LEU A 76 2.02 -15.99 -18.20
N ILE A 77 2.27 -17.30 -18.35
CA ILE A 77 2.78 -17.89 -19.59
C ILE A 77 1.86 -17.55 -20.77
N LYS A 78 0.54 -17.70 -20.57
CA LYS A 78 -0.47 -17.39 -21.58
C LYS A 78 -0.55 -15.91 -21.90
N GLU A 79 -0.55 -15.04 -20.89
CA GLU A 79 -0.63 -13.58 -21.08
C GLU A 79 0.58 -13.02 -21.85
N ILE A 80 1.77 -13.60 -21.62
CA ILE A 80 3.01 -13.17 -22.29
C ILE A 80 3.25 -13.92 -23.62
N GLY A 81 2.47 -14.97 -23.90
CA GLY A 81 2.62 -15.76 -25.13
C GLY A 81 3.86 -16.67 -25.13
N LEU A 82 4.27 -17.16 -23.95
CA LEU A 82 5.35 -18.14 -23.83
C LEU A 82 4.83 -19.56 -24.13
N PRO A 83 5.67 -20.49 -24.62
CA PRO A 83 5.30 -21.89 -24.76
C PRO A 83 4.83 -22.49 -23.42
N GLU A 84 3.78 -23.31 -23.43
CA GLU A 84 3.15 -23.86 -22.21
C GLU A 84 4.13 -24.64 -21.30
N ARG A 85 5.19 -25.21 -21.87
CA ARG A 85 6.21 -25.97 -21.14
C ARG A 85 7.33 -25.11 -20.55
N THR A 86 7.25 -23.78 -20.70
CA THR A 86 8.25 -22.85 -20.19
C THR A 86 8.29 -22.89 -18.66
N LYS A 87 9.43 -23.30 -18.09
CA LYS A 87 9.62 -23.27 -16.64
C LYS A 87 10.04 -21.88 -16.20
N LEU A 88 9.17 -21.21 -15.43
CA LEU A 88 9.48 -19.91 -14.84
C LEU A 88 9.94 -20.08 -13.39
N ASN A 89 11.08 -19.47 -13.05
CA ASN A 89 11.53 -19.34 -11.67
C ASN A 89 11.25 -17.91 -11.16
N THR A 90 11.40 -17.69 -9.86
CA THR A 90 11.15 -16.39 -9.20
C THR A 90 11.90 -15.22 -9.85
N LYS A 91 13.14 -15.43 -10.29
CA LYS A 91 13.94 -14.37 -10.95
C LYS A 91 13.37 -14.02 -12.32
N LEU A 92 13.00 -15.02 -13.11
CA LEU A 92 12.38 -14.83 -14.43
C LEU A 92 11.00 -14.18 -14.30
N ILE A 93 10.17 -14.63 -13.36
CA ILE A 93 8.86 -14.01 -13.08
C ILE A 93 9.06 -12.54 -12.74
N LYS A 94 9.98 -12.22 -11.83
CA LYS A 94 10.31 -10.83 -11.51
C LYS A 94 10.76 -10.05 -12.76
N ALA A 95 11.66 -10.60 -13.57
CA ALA A 95 12.13 -9.93 -14.77
C ALA A 95 10.98 -9.64 -15.77
N ILE A 96 10.10 -10.61 -16.00
CA ILE A 96 8.95 -10.48 -16.91
C ILE A 96 7.97 -9.41 -16.40
N LEU A 97 7.66 -9.42 -15.12
CA LEU A 97 6.65 -8.52 -14.55
C LEU A 97 7.13 -7.06 -14.53
N PHE A 98 8.41 -6.83 -14.23
CA PHE A 98 8.96 -5.49 -13.98
C PHE A 98 9.87 -4.97 -15.10
N SER A 99 10.00 -5.65 -16.25
CA SER A 99 10.71 -5.11 -17.42
C SER A 99 9.87 -4.06 -18.15
N ASP A 100 8.69 -4.46 -18.64
CA ASP A 100 7.85 -3.59 -19.48
C ASP A 100 6.38 -3.51 -19.03
N HIS A 101 5.86 -4.52 -18.35
CA HIS A 101 4.42 -4.65 -18.12
C HIS A 101 3.93 -3.95 -16.85
N TYR A 102 4.77 -3.78 -15.83
CA TYR A 102 4.41 -3.13 -14.57
C TYR A 102 5.47 -2.13 -14.11
N ARG A 103 5.23 -0.84 -14.39
CA ARG A 103 6.19 0.24 -14.11
C ARG A 103 5.91 1.00 -12.83
N ASP A 104 4.65 1.14 -12.42
CA ASP A 104 4.30 1.99 -11.28
C ASP A 104 3.00 1.60 -10.55
N PHE A 105 3.02 1.72 -9.22
CA PHE A 105 1.82 1.70 -8.38
C PHE A 105 1.14 3.08 -8.43
N HIS A 106 0.32 3.30 -9.47
CA HIS A 106 -0.34 4.58 -9.67
C HIS A 106 -1.68 4.70 -8.93
N ASN A 107 -2.50 3.65 -9.01
CA ASN A 107 -3.76 3.52 -8.29
C ASN A 107 -4.12 2.04 -8.13
N VAL A 108 -4.96 1.75 -7.14
CA VAL A 108 -5.28 0.38 -6.72
C VAL A 108 -6.02 -0.40 -7.80
N GLU A 109 -6.95 0.24 -8.51
CA GLU A 109 -7.77 -0.44 -9.51
C GLU A 109 -6.96 -0.90 -10.72
N ARG A 110 -6.02 -0.07 -11.19
CA ARG A 110 -5.08 -0.41 -12.26
C ARG A 110 -4.20 -1.58 -11.84
N SER A 111 -3.65 -1.55 -10.62
CA SER A 111 -2.84 -2.66 -10.09
C SER A 111 -3.66 -3.95 -10.02
N ILE A 112 -4.87 -3.92 -9.48
CA ILE A 112 -5.76 -5.10 -9.40
C ILE A 112 -6.13 -5.61 -10.81
N GLY A 113 -6.44 -4.71 -11.73
CA GLY A 113 -6.73 -5.05 -13.13
C GLY A 113 -5.56 -5.77 -13.78
N PHE A 114 -4.33 -5.31 -13.54
CA PHE A 114 -3.13 -5.98 -13.99
C PHE A 114 -2.96 -7.36 -13.33
N PHE A 115 -3.04 -7.45 -12.00
CA PHE A 115 -2.87 -8.71 -11.26
C PHE A 115 -3.87 -9.78 -11.68
N LYS A 116 -5.11 -9.41 -11.99
CA LYS A 116 -6.12 -10.34 -12.52
C LYS A 116 -5.75 -11.00 -13.84
N LYS A 117 -4.89 -10.39 -14.65
CA LYS A 117 -4.46 -10.96 -15.93
C LYS A 117 -3.38 -12.03 -15.76
N ILE A 118 -2.54 -11.88 -14.72
CA ILE A 118 -1.32 -12.67 -14.56
C ILE A 118 -1.35 -13.66 -13.39
N ILE A 119 -2.26 -13.48 -12.42
CA ILE A 119 -2.45 -14.41 -11.31
C ILE A 119 -3.75 -15.20 -11.51
N GLU A 120 -3.69 -16.51 -11.32
CA GLU A 120 -4.88 -17.35 -11.24
C GLU A 120 -5.82 -16.92 -10.10
N ASP A 121 -7.13 -16.98 -10.33
CA ASP A 121 -8.12 -16.42 -9.39
C ASP A 121 -8.10 -17.12 -8.02
N THR A 122 -7.75 -18.40 -8.00
CA THR A 122 -7.54 -19.21 -6.79
C THR A 122 -6.37 -18.70 -5.95
N TYR A 123 -5.35 -18.09 -6.56
CA TYR A 123 -4.16 -17.59 -5.88
C TYR A 123 -4.08 -16.07 -5.82
N ASN A 124 -5.09 -15.35 -6.30
CA ASN A 124 -5.11 -13.90 -6.33
C ASN A 124 -5.70 -13.31 -5.03
N PRO A 125 -4.87 -12.79 -4.09
CA PRO A 125 -5.37 -12.30 -2.80
C PRO A 125 -6.16 -10.99 -2.92
N PHE A 126 -6.00 -10.24 -4.01
CA PHE A 126 -6.71 -8.97 -4.24
C PHE A 126 -8.21 -9.16 -4.49
N THR A 127 -8.64 -10.38 -4.81
CA THR A 127 -10.04 -10.75 -4.95
C THR A 127 -10.82 -10.59 -3.64
N LEU A 128 -10.15 -10.66 -2.49
CA LEU A 128 -10.78 -10.55 -1.16
C LEU A 128 -10.96 -9.12 -0.66
N LEU A 129 -10.35 -8.14 -1.35
CA LEU A 129 -10.40 -6.73 -0.94
C LEU A 129 -11.77 -6.12 -1.26
N THR A 130 -12.36 -5.48 -0.25
CA THR A 130 -13.63 -4.75 -0.39
C THR A 130 -13.45 -3.42 -1.12
N LYS A 131 -14.55 -2.85 -1.63
CA LYS A 131 -14.54 -1.52 -2.26
C LYS A 131 -14.01 -0.45 -1.31
N THR A 132 -14.42 -0.48 -0.04
CA THR A 132 -14.00 0.48 0.99
C THR A 132 -12.49 0.40 1.26
N GLN A 133 -11.92 -0.80 1.37
CA GLN A 133 -10.47 -0.98 1.55
C GLN A 133 -9.68 -0.41 0.37
N LYS A 134 -10.14 -0.67 -0.86
CA LYS A 134 -9.52 -0.13 -2.07
C LYS A 134 -9.56 1.40 -2.10
N GLN A 135 -10.69 2.00 -1.72
CA GLN A 135 -10.84 3.46 -1.65
C GLN A 135 -9.89 4.10 -0.62
N LYS A 136 -9.73 3.46 0.55
CA LYS A 136 -8.79 3.94 1.57
C LYS A 136 -7.33 3.86 1.12
N LEU A 137 -6.96 2.79 0.41
CA LEU A 137 -5.61 2.68 -0.16
C LEU A 137 -5.36 3.68 -1.28
N ASP A 138 -6.35 3.92 -2.14
CA ASP A 138 -6.27 4.94 -3.18
C ASP A 138 -6.10 6.35 -2.59
N PHE A 139 -6.74 6.61 -1.45
CA PHE A 139 -6.52 7.85 -0.68
C PHE A 139 -5.08 7.98 -0.18
N ASN A 140 -4.48 6.92 0.36
CA ASN A 140 -3.05 6.90 0.74
C ASN A 140 -2.16 7.23 -0.47
N TYR A 141 -2.42 6.65 -1.64
CA TYR A 141 -1.64 6.95 -2.85
C TYR A 141 -1.82 8.39 -3.33
N LYS A 142 -3.02 8.97 -3.26
CA LYS A 142 -3.22 10.38 -3.59
C LYS A 142 -2.45 11.31 -2.63
N MET A 143 -2.43 10.97 -1.35
CA MET A 143 -1.65 11.72 -0.36
C MET A 143 -0.14 11.59 -0.61
N ARG A 144 0.36 10.37 -0.85
CA ARG A 144 1.76 10.11 -1.24
C ARG A 144 2.13 10.90 -2.49
N ASN A 145 1.31 10.86 -3.54
CA ASN A 145 1.56 11.56 -4.79
C ASN A 145 1.62 13.08 -4.62
N TYR A 146 0.74 13.65 -3.78
CA TYR A 146 0.82 15.07 -3.46
C TYR A 146 2.10 15.41 -2.70
N LEU A 147 2.48 14.61 -1.69
CA LEU A 147 3.71 14.83 -0.93
C LEU A 147 4.99 14.66 -1.78
N SER A 148 4.97 13.81 -2.80
CA SER A 148 6.12 13.60 -3.68
C SER A 148 6.27 14.68 -4.75
N HIS A 149 5.18 15.30 -5.20
CA HIS A 149 5.21 16.17 -6.38
C HIS A 149 4.74 17.60 -6.15
N TYR A 150 3.97 17.86 -5.09
CA TYR A 150 3.38 19.17 -4.78
C TYR A 150 2.65 19.84 -5.96
N SER A 151 2.11 19.05 -6.89
CA SER A 151 1.46 19.58 -8.10
C SER A 151 0.01 19.94 -7.87
N ASP A 152 -0.49 20.98 -8.54
CA ASP A 152 -1.90 21.39 -8.48
C ASP A 152 -2.85 20.25 -8.85
N PHE A 153 -2.45 19.40 -9.79
CA PHE A 153 -3.21 18.22 -10.19
C PHE A 153 -3.40 17.23 -9.03
N SER A 154 -2.31 16.91 -8.33
CA SER A 154 -2.36 16.02 -7.15
C SER A 154 -3.13 16.66 -6.00
N GLN A 155 -3.01 17.98 -5.81
CA GLN A 155 -3.76 18.72 -4.81
C GLN A 155 -5.27 18.66 -5.06
N ARG A 156 -5.72 18.90 -6.30
CA ARG A 156 -7.15 18.82 -6.67
C ARG A 156 -7.70 17.42 -6.42
N LYS A 157 -6.96 16.37 -6.79
CA LYS A 157 -7.37 14.97 -6.56
C LYS A 157 -7.52 14.66 -5.07
N LEU A 158 -6.54 15.05 -4.26
CA LEU A 158 -6.58 14.84 -2.81
C LEU A 158 -7.71 15.66 -2.16
N TYR A 159 -7.91 16.90 -2.59
CA TYR A 159 -8.99 17.76 -2.11
C TYR A 159 -10.38 17.15 -2.36
N ASN A 160 -10.62 16.59 -3.55
CA ASN A 160 -11.89 15.95 -3.87
C ASN A 160 -12.21 14.81 -2.89
N ASP A 161 -11.21 14.04 -2.47
CA ASP A 161 -11.40 12.99 -1.48
C ASP A 161 -11.55 13.52 -0.05
N TYR A 162 -10.86 14.61 0.31
CA TYR A 162 -11.12 15.27 1.60
C TYR A 162 -12.58 15.73 1.72
N ASN A 163 -13.13 16.31 0.67
CA ASN A 163 -14.54 16.73 0.65
C ASN A 163 -15.47 15.50 0.74
N ARG A 164 -15.22 14.47 -0.08
CA ARG A 164 -16.09 13.29 -0.16
C ARG A 164 -16.04 12.38 1.06
N LEU A 165 -14.86 12.17 1.65
CA LEU A 165 -14.64 11.18 2.71
C LEU A 165 -14.64 11.80 4.12
N TYR A 166 -14.31 13.09 4.24
CA TYR A 166 -14.12 13.76 5.53
C TYR A 166 -14.91 15.09 5.65
N ASP A 167 -15.71 15.44 4.63
CA ASP A 167 -16.52 16.66 4.56
C ASP A 167 -15.74 17.97 4.74
N TYR A 168 -14.47 18.01 4.31
CA TYR A 168 -13.68 19.24 4.37
C TYR A 168 -13.94 20.16 3.18
N LYS A 169 -14.43 21.37 3.47
CA LYS A 169 -14.73 22.42 2.47
C LYS A 169 -13.51 23.21 1.98
N LYS A 170 -12.34 22.97 2.55
CA LYS A 170 -11.07 23.61 2.16
C LYS A 170 -9.97 22.56 2.12
N PHE A 171 -9.01 22.77 1.22
CA PHE A 171 -7.84 21.92 1.17
C PHE A 171 -7.01 22.06 2.45
N MET A 172 -6.62 20.92 3.01
CA MET A 172 -5.79 20.84 4.20
C MET A 172 -4.46 20.19 3.84
N LYS A 173 -3.34 20.85 4.17
CA LYS A 173 -2.02 20.24 3.95
C LYS A 173 -1.93 18.89 4.69
N PRO A 174 -1.33 17.83 4.09
CA PRO A 174 -1.34 16.48 4.64
C PRO A 174 -0.93 16.40 6.11
N GLY A 175 0.16 17.05 6.53
CA GLY A 175 0.59 16.98 7.92
C GLY A 175 -0.44 17.55 8.89
N ILE A 176 -1.16 18.62 8.52
CA ILE A 176 -2.26 19.17 9.33
C ILE A 176 -3.39 18.15 9.42
N PHE A 177 -3.72 17.51 8.30
CA PHE A 177 -4.73 16.47 8.23
C PHE A 177 -4.36 15.27 9.11
N LEU A 178 -3.13 14.77 8.98
CA LEU A 178 -2.61 13.60 9.71
C LEU A 178 -2.60 13.82 11.22
N LEU A 179 -2.24 15.02 11.68
CA LEU A 179 -2.17 15.37 13.10
C LEU A 179 -3.57 15.62 13.74
N LYS A 180 -4.61 15.83 12.92
CA LYS A 180 -5.93 16.20 13.42
C LYS A 180 -6.53 15.07 14.28
N ASN A 181 -7.39 15.46 15.23
CA ASN A 181 -8.03 14.53 16.18
C ASN A 181 -6.99 13.66 16.90
N ASN A 182 -5.92 14.29 17.40
CA ASN A 182 -4.80 13.62 18.07
C ASN A 182 -4.21 12.47 17.25
N GLY A 183 -4.03 12.68 15.95
CA GLY A 183 -3.42 11.69 15.07
C GLY A 183 -4.32 10.57 14.59
N LYS A 184 -5.63 10.58 14.91
CA LYS A 184 -6.54 9.51 14.48
C LYS A 184 -6.54 9.27 12.97
N HIS A 185 -6.43 10.34 12.17
CA HIS A 185 -6.33 10.20 10.72
C HIS A 185 -5.05 9.50 10.29
N PHE A 186 -3.92 9.79 10.93
CA PHE A 186 -2.69 9.04 10.68
C PHE A 186 -2.87 7.56 11.02
N ASP A 187 -3.33 7.24 12.23
CA ASP A 187 -3.52 5.85 12.67
C ASP A 187 -4.45 5.07 11.74
N ASP A 188 -5.61 5.64 11.38
CA ASP A 188 -6.60 5.00 10.50
C ASP A 188 -6.03 4.71 9.10
N LEU A 189 -5.23 5.62 8.56
CA LEU A 189 -4.63 5.49 7.23
C LEU A 189 -3.53 4.43 7.19
N ILE A 190 -2.66 4.41 8.19
CA ILE A 190 -1.55 3.48 8.27
C ILE A 190 -2.06 2.07 8.61
N ASN A 191 -2.99 1.96 9.58
CA ASN A 191 -3.58 0.68 9.97
C ASN A 191 -4.36 0.01 8.83
N ASN A 192 -4.85 0.80 7.85
CA ASN A 192 -5.51 0.24 6.68
C ASN A 192 -4.62 -0.77 5.93
N PHE A 193 -3.29 -0.60 5.91
CA PHE A 193 -2.35 -1.56 5.32
C PHE A 193 -2.40 -2.92 6.03
N ASN A 194 -2.46 -2.94 7.37
CA ASN A 194 -2.61 -4.17 8.15
C ASN A 194 -3.95 -4.86 7.89
N LEU A 195 -5.04 -4.08 7.88
CA LEU A 195 -6.36 -4.63 7.60
C LEU A 195 -6.44 -5.26 6.20
N MET A 196 -5.78 -4.67 5.21
CA MET A 196 -5.70 -5.22 3.86
C MET A 196 -4.82 -6.47 3.80
N SER A 197 -3.63 -6.43 4.40
CA SER A 197 -2.74 -7.59 4.53
C SER A 197 -3.47 -8.77 5.16
N ALA A 198 -4.10 -8.56 6.31
CA ALA A 198 -4.84 -9.58 7.03
C ALA A 198 -5.99 -10.16 6.19
N ARG A 199 -6.69 -9.33 5.41
CA ARG A 199 -7.76 -9.78 4.51
C ARG A 199 -7.21 -10.60 3.34
N MET A 200 -6.12 -10.14 2.73
CA MET A 200 -5.43 -10.84 1.64
C MET A 200 -4.90 -12.20 2.08
N ARG A 201 -4.32 -12.27 3.29
CA ARG A 201 -3.78 -13.49 3.90
C ARG A 201 -4.81 -14.61 4.07
N GLN A 202 -6.10 -14.27 4.18
CA GLN A 202 -7.18 -15.26 4.27
C GLN A 202 -7.25 -16.16 3.02
N LYS A 203 -6.66 -15.75 1.89
CA LYS A 203 -6.60 -16.57 0.67
C LYS A 203 -5.67 -17.79 0.80
N PHE A 204 -4.75 -17.76 1.76
CA PHE A 204 -3.66 -18.74 1.91
C PHE A 204 -3.72 -19.52 3.23
N LYS A 205 -4.88 -19.48 3.89
CA LYS A 205 -5.21 -20.30 5.06
C LYS A 205 -6.11 -21.44 4.61
#